data_AF-A0A354Q5X2-F1
#
_entry.id   AF-A0A354Q5X2-F1
#
_cell.length_a   1.000
_cell.length_b   1.000
_cell.length_c   1.000
_cell.angle_alpha   90.00
_cell.angle_beta   90.00
_cell.angle_gamma   90.00
#
_symmetry.space_group_name_H-M   'P 1'
#
loop_
_entity.id
_entity.type
_entity.pdbx_description
1 polymer ?
#
loop_
_entity_poly.entity_id
_entity_poly.type
_entity_poly.pdbx_seq_one_letter_code
_entity_poly.pdbx_strand_id
1 'polypeptide(L)'
;SSTGPLHLANAAGTPLLGFFCPAKPHTPTRWGPYDQQQWVVTPNLDWPEICELKNCPHGGCLNQLSDDEITEILCTQRLKTIHK
;
A
#
# COMPACT_ATOMS: atom_id res chain seq x y z
N SER A 1 -3.45 3.17 -3.62
CA SER A 1 -2.21 3.05 -4.39
C SER A 1 -1.65 4.43 -4.69
N SER A 2 -0.44 4.53 -5.27
CA SER A 2 0.26 5.79 -5.60
C SER A 2 -0.49 6.61 -6.67
N THR A 3 -1.66 7.16 -6.32
CA THR A 3 -2.58 7.86 -7.22
C THR A 3 -3.18 9.09 -6.55
N GLY A 4 -3.67 10.04 -7.35
CA GLY A 4 -4.29 11.28 -6.87
C GLY A 4 -5.38 11.08 -5.80
N PRO A 5 -6.34 10.14 -5.97
CA PRO A 5 -7.38 9.90 -4.97
C PRO A 5 -6.86 9.53 -3.58
N LEU A 6 -5.74 8.79 -3.49
CA LEU A 6 -5.11 8.48 -2.20
C LEU A 6 -4.66 9.77 -1.50
N HIS A 7 -4.00 10.66 -2.23
CA HIS A 7 -3.50 11.92 -1.69
C HIS A 7 -4.63 12.87 -1.29
N LEU A 8 -5.71 12.92 -2.09
CA LEU A 8 -6.91 13.68 -1.74
C LEU A 8 -7.52 13.16 -0.44
N ALA A 9 -7.74 11.85 -0.32
CA ALA A 9 -8.27 11.24 0.90
C ALA A 9 -7.40 11.56 2.11
N ASN A 10 -6.07 11.50 1.98
CA ASN A 10 -5.15 11.88 3.04
C ASN A 10 -5.32 13.37 3.45
N ALA A 11 -5.34 14.27 2.46
CA ALA A 11 -5.49 15.71 2.70
C ALA A 11 -6.84 16.07 3.35
N ALA A 12 -7.90 15.31 3.05
CA ALA A 12 -9.22 15.43 3.67
C ALA A 12 -9.29 14.82 5.09
N GLY A 13 -8.17 14.30 5.63
CA GLY A 13 -8.16 13.61 6.93
C GLY A 13 -8.95 12.29 6.92
N THR A 14 -9.25 11.75 5.74
CA THR A 14 -10.00 10.51 5.62
C THR A 14 -9.10 9.34 6.00
N PRO A 15 -9.53 8.48 6.95
CA PRO A 15 -8.81 7.25 7.24
C PRO A 15 -8.72 6.35 6.01
N LEU A 16 -7.51 5.92 5.68
CA LEU A 16 -7.27 5.11 4.48
C LEU A 16 -6.29 3.96 4.75
N LEU A 17 -6.22 3.04 3.80
CA LEU A 17 -5.22 1.98 3.69
C LEU A 17 -4.69 1.97 2.25
N GLY A 18 -3.39 2.20 2.07
CA GLY A 18 -2.77 2.34 0.75
C GLY A 18 -2.03 1.07 0.29
N PHE A 19 -2.28 0.60 -0.92
CA PHE A 19 -1.55 -0.54 -1.52
C PHE A 19 -0.43 -0.08 -2.45
N PHE A 20 0.79 -0.56 -2.24
CA PHE A 20 1.97 -0.07 -2.96
C PHE A 20 2.82 -1.22 -3.51
N CYS A 21 3.36 -1.02 -4.70
CA CYS A 21 4.34 -1.91 -5.29
C CYS A 21 5.77 -1.40 -5.02
N PRO A 22 6.78 -2.27 -5.12
CA PRO A 22 8.19 -1.88 -4.94
C PRO A 22 8.76 -1.01 -6.06
N ALA A 23 8.00 -0.70 -7.12
CA ALA A 23 8.50 0.09 -8.23
C ALA A 23 8.99 1.44 -7.71
N LYS A 24 10.28 1.75 -7.89
CA LYS A 24 10.94 3.00 -7.46
C LYS A 24 10.10 4.27 -7.68
N PRO A 25 9.47 4.50 -8.85
CA PRO A 25 8.67 5.70 -9.05
C PRO A 25 7.36 5.70 -8.27
N HIS A 26 6.92 4.59 -7.68
CA HIS A 26 5.64 4.42 -7.01
C HIS A 26 5.81 3.96 -5.55
N THR A 27 7.00 4.05 -4.94
CA THR A 27 7.20 3.54 -3.57
C THR A 27 6.43 4.35 -2.53
N PRO A 28 6.00 3.71 -1.42
CA PRO A 28 5.28 4.42 -0.37
C PRO A 28 6.17 5.40 0.39
N THR A 29 7.50 5.22 0.40
CA THR A 29 8.43 6.20 0.97
C THR A 29 8.31 7.56 0.26
N ARG A 30 8.10 7.56 -1.05
CA ARG A 30 7.99 8.79 -1.84
C ARG A 30 6.54 9.26 -2.03
N TRP A 31 5.61 8.32 -2.21
CA TRP A 31 4.23 8.60 -2.58
C TRP A 31 3.19 8.03 -1.62
N GLY A 32 3.62 7.62 -0.43
CA GLY A 32 2.73 7.24 0.64
C GLY A 32 1.85 8.41 1.12
N PRO A 33 0.80 8.10 1.88
CA PRO A 33 -0.02 9.13 2.49
C PRO A 33 0.79 9.85 3.58
N TYR A 34 0.99 11.17 3.44
CA TYR A 34 1.97 11.95 4.20
C TYR A 34 1.80 11.82 5.74
N ASP A 35 0.59 12.02 6.25
CA ASP A 35 0.28 11.96 7.70
C ASP A 35 -0.17 10.56 8.16
N GLN A 36 -0.20 9.59 7.25
CA GLN A 36 -0.73 8.25 7.48
C GLN A 36 0.23 7.17 6.96
N GLN A 37 1.53 7.43 6.90
CA GLN A 37 2.51 6.55 6.23
C GLN A 37 2.53 5.11 6.78
N GLN A 38 2.21 4.90 8.05
CA GLN A 38 2.07 3.56 8.64
C GLN A 38 0.91 2.74 8.05
N TRP A 39 -0.04 3.37 7.37
CA TRP A 39 -1.22 2.73 6.77
C TRP A 39 -1.00 2.39 5.31
N VAL A 40 0.07 1.64 5.08
CA VAL A 40 0.49 1.15 3.78
C VAL A 40 0.67 -0.36 3.84
N VAL A 41 0.22 -1.05 2.79
CA VAL A 41 0.41 -2.48 2.58
C VAL A 41 1.24 -2.68 1.31
N THR A 42 2.26 -3.51 1.43
CA THR A 42 3.12 -3.94 0.32
C THR A 42 3.20 -5.46 0.31
N PRO A 43 3.20 -6.11 -0.87
CA PRO A 43 3.35 -7.56 -0.94
C PRO A 43 4.72 -7.96 -0.38
N ASN A 44 4.77 -9.11 0.29
CA ASN A 44 6.03 -9.72 0.69
C ASN A 44 6.68 -10.37 -0.55
N LEU A 45 7.86 -9.90 -0.93
CA LEU A 45 8.57 -10.33 -2.13
C LEU A 45 10.01 -10.68 -1.76
N ASP A 46 10.59 -11.68 -2.43
CA ASP A 46 11.97 -12.10 -2.20
C ASP A 46 13.00 -11.01 -2.58
N TRP A 47 12.68 -10.16 -3.56
CA TRP A 47 13.58 -9.13 -4.12
C TRP A 47 12.88 -7.77 -4.32
N PRO A 48 12.42 -7.09 -3.25
CA PRO A 48 11.59 -5.90 -3.36
C PRO A 48 12.38 -4.66 -3.84
N GLU A 49 13.71 -4.70 -3.88
CA GLU A 49 14.52 -3.55 -4.30
C GLU A 49 14.57 -3.37 -5.83
N ILE A 50 14.24 -4.43 -6.57
CA ILE A 50 14.36 -4.51 -8.03
C ILE A 50 12.98 -4.82 -8.61
N CYS A 51 12.32 -3.79 -9.15
CA CYS A 51 11.11 -3.95 -9.92
C CYS A 51 11.41 -3.81 -11.42
N GLU A 52 11.59 -4.93 -12.11
CA GLU A 52 11.67 -4.97 -13.57
C GLU A 52 10.28 -5.19 -14.17
N LEU A 53 9.49 -4.11 -14.32
CA LEU A 53 8.10 -4.21 -14.77
C LEU A 53 7.94 -5.02 -16.08
N LYS A 54 8.89 -4.91 -17.01
CA LYS A 54 8.87 -5.63 -18.31
C LYS A 54 9.13 -7.13 -18.18
N ASN A 55 9.92 -7.54 -17.19
CA ASN A 55 10.36 -8.94 -16.98
C ASN A 55 9.80 -9.52 -15.66
N CYS A 56 8.75 -8.91 -15.11
CA CYS A 56 8.29 -9.25 -13.78
C CYS A 56 7.69 -10.66 -13.77
N PRO A 57 8.25 -11.61 -13.00
CA PRO A 57 7.76 -12.99 -12.98
C PRO A 57 6.32 -13.10 -12.42
N HIS A 58 5.90 -12.10 -11.63
CA HIS A 58 4.58 -12.08 -11.00
C HIS A 58 3.51 -11.41 -11.86
N GLY A 59 3.86 -10.73 -12.96
CA GLY A 59 2.90 -10.03 -13.85
C GLY A 59 2.03 -8.97 -13.16
N GLY A 60 2.38 -8.55 -11.93
CA GLY A 60 1.55 -7.71 -11.07
C GLY A 60 1.68 -8.12 -9.61
N CYS A 61 2.76 -7.71 -8.94
CA CYS A 61 3.07 -8.11 -7.56
C CYS A 61 1.97 -7.79 -6.52
N LEU A 62 1.12 -6.79 -6.76
CA LEU A 62 -0.02 -6.50 -5.88
C LEU A 62 -1.03 -7.65 -5.84
N ASN A 63 -1.08 -8.52 -6.85
CA ASN A 63 -1.91 -9.72 -6.87
C ASN A 63 -1.43 -10.82 -5.90
N GLN A 64 -0.25 -10.65 -5.29
CA GLN A 64 0.25 -11.56 -4.24
C GLN A 64 -0.33 -11.21 -2.87
N LEU A 65 -1.01 -10.07 -2.73
CA LEU A 65 -1.75 -9.75 -1.52
C LEU A 65 -3.03 -10.60 -1.48
N SER A 66 -3.16 -11.40 -0.44
CA SER A 66 -4.38 -12.16 -0.20
C SER A 66 -5.48 -11.31 0.44
N ASP A 67 -6.73 -11.67 0.17
CA ASP A 67 -7.89 -11.03 0.80
C ASP A 67 -7.83 -11.15 2.33
N ASP A 68 -7.30 -12.26 2.84
CA ASP A 68 -7.13 -12.51 4.28
C ASP A 68 -6.12 -11.53 4.91
N GLU A 69 -4.94 -11.34 4.29
CA GLU A 69 -3.94 -10.37 4.76
C GLU A 69 -4.50 -8.94 4.76
N ILE A 70 -5.21 -8.56 3.68
CA ILE A 70 -5.82 -7.23 3.57
C ILE A 70 -6.90 -7.05 4.65
N THR A 71 -7.75 -8.05 4.83
CA THR A 71 -8.84 -8.02 5.82
C THR A 71 -8.29 -7.97 7.24
N GLU A 72 -7.25 -8.74 7.53
CA GLU A 72 -6.59 -8.73 8.83
C GLU A 72 -6.05 -7.33 9.14
N ILE A 73 -5.27 -6.71 8.26
CA ILE A 73 -4.70 -5.38 8.47
C ILE A 73 -5.82 -4.34 8.63
N LEU A 74 -6.84 -4.38 7.76
CA LEU A 74 -7.95 -3.44 7.80
C LEU A 74 -8.73 -3.55 9.12
N CYS A 75 -9.20 -4.74 9.47
CA CYS A 75 -10.10 -4.96 10.60
C CYS A 75 -9.38 -4.91 11.94
N THR A 76 -8.17 -5.48 12.02
CA THR A 76 -7.46 -5.62 13.30
C THR A 76 -6.60 -4.40 13.63
N GLN A 77 -6.13 -3.65 12.63
CA GLN A 77 -5.22 -2.53 12.84
C GLN A 77 -5.89 -1.18 12.48
N ARG A 78 -6.36 -1.00 11.24
CA ARG A 78 -6.84 0.31 10.81
C ARG A 78 -8.19 0.70 11.43
N LEU A 79 -9.21 -0.15 11.33
CA LEU A 79 -10.54 0.18 11.84
C LEU A 79 -10.53 0.37 13.36
N LYS A 80 -9.76 -0.42 14.11
CA LYS A 80 -9.62 -0.26 15.57
C LYS A 80 -8.95 1.04 15.99
N THR A 81 -8.06 1.61 15.17
CA THR A 81 -7.40 2.89 15.49
C THR A 81 -8.27 4.11 15.21
N ILE A 82 -9.33 3.96 14.40
CA ILE A 82 -10.31 5.02 14.12
C ILE A 82 -11.38 5.09 15.22
N HIS A 83 -11.76 3.95 15.81
CA HIS A 83 -12.83 3.85 16.81
C HIS A 83 -12.33 3.88 18.26
N LYS A 84 -11.10 4.38 18.50
CA LYS A 84 -10.58 4.69 19.84
C LYS A 84 -10.83 6.15 20.16
#